data_AF-A0A5B7CWJ8-F1
#
_entry.id   AF-A0A5B7CWJ8-F1
#
_cell.length_a   1.000
_cell.length_b   1.000
_cell.length_c   1.000
_cell.angle_alpha   90.00
_cell.angle_beta   90.00
_cell.angle_gamma   90.00
#
_symmetry.space_group_name_H-M   'P 1'
#
loop_
_entity.id
_entity.type
_entity.pdbx_description
1 polymer ?
#
loop_
_entity_poly.entity_id
_entity_poly.type
_entity_poly.pdbx_seq_one_letter_code
_entity_poly.pdbx_strand_id
1 'polypeptide(L)'
;MNEKRLREEIKHLRRSLEVRAQLDEAAQRGQEAAGGAAAELGRLGESGTEPGTEESVLAHLRLWATFTCAHYGLEVDNLTVSFCDGRALCLLLHHYYPDLLPRDLIQWDTTQNIPAQEVDPDVSADDSFYEMTYSDTSNRQVYAERLANDKANFTLFIDKVCVCVCVCVFAYVFVNLSMQVITAY
;
A
#
# COMPACT_ATOMS: atom_id res chain seq x y z
N MET A 1 11.87 -12.23 -3.16
CA MET A 1 12.46 -11.05 -3.85
C MET A 1 13.82 -10.80 -3.20
N ASN A 2 14.91 -10.59 -3.96
CA ASN A 2 16.22 -10.24 -3.38
C ASN A 2 16.45 -8.72 -3.47
N GLU A 3 17.35 -8.18 -2.64
CA GLU A 3 17.59 -6.73 -2.55
C GLU A 3 18.05 -6.11 -3.88
N LYS A 4 18.83 -6.84 -4.67
CA LYS A 4 19.26 -6.40 -6.02
C LYS A 4 18.07 -6.16 -6.94
N ARG A 5 17.16 -7.14 -7.04
CA ARG A 5 15.93 -7.01 -7.83
C ARG A 5 15.04 -5.89 -7.31
N LEU A 6 14.97 -5.70 -5.99
CA LEU A 6 14.19 -4.64 -5.37
C LEU A 6 14.70 -3.25 -5.77
N ARG A 7 16.02 -3.05 -5.79
CA ARG A 7 16.65 -1.80 -6.25
C ARG A 7 16.39 -1.51 -7.73
N GLU A 8 16.44 -2.55 -8.57
CA GLU A 8 16.09 -2.43 -9.99
C GLU A 8 14.62 -2.05 -10.17
N GLU A 9 13.74 -2.70 -9.42
CA GLU A 9 12.31 -2.43 -9.44
C GLU A 9 12.00 -0.98 -9.03
N ILE A 10 12.61 -0.49 -7.94
CA ILE A 10 12.45 0.91 -7.51
C ILE A 10 12.85 1.90 -8.61
N LYS A 11 13.95 1.63 -9.31
CA LYS A 11 14.38 2.47 -10.45
C LYS A 11 13.34 2.47 -11.58
N HIS A 12 12.77 1.31 -11.87
CA HIS A 12 11.71 1.18 -12.87
C HIS A 12 10.44 1.91 -12.46
N LEU A 13 9.97 1.69 -11.23
CA LEU A 13 8.76 2.31 -10.67
C LEU A 13 8.85 3.83 -10.70
N ARG A 14 10.00 4.40 -10.29
CA ARG A 14 10.23 5.84 -10.32
C ARG A 14 10.12 6.43 -11.74
N ARG A 15 10.80 5.82 -12.71
CA ARG A 15 10.74 6.28 -14.11
C ARG A 15 9.34 6.14 -14.69
N SER A 16 8.66 5.04 -14.40
CA SER A 16 7.29 4.80 -14.81
C SER A 16 6.33 5.84 -14.20
N LEU A 17 6.53 6.18 -12.92
CA LEU A 17 5.74 7.19 -12.21
C LEU A 17 5.91 8.57 -12.84
N GLU A 18 7.15 8.96 -13.16
CA GLU A 18 7.45 10.23 -13.83
C GLU A 18 6.72 10.37 -15.18
N VAL A 19 6.59 9.29 -15.93
CA VAL A 19 5.82 9.28 -17.19
C VAL A 19 4.32 9.33 -16.92
N ARG A 20 3.84 8.52 -15.97
CA ARG A 20 2.42 8.36 -15.71
C ARG A 20 1.79 9.58 -15.05
N ALA A 21 2.54 10.31 -14.24
CA ALA A 21 2.15 11.60 -13.66
C ALA A 21 1.85 12.69 -14.71
N GLN A 22 2.34 12.55 -15.94
CA GLN A 22 2.01 13.49 -17.03
C GLN A 22 0.61 13.25 -17.60
N LEU A 23 0.00 12.09 -17.30
CA LEU A 23 -1.25 11.62 -17.91
C LEU A 23 -2.37 11.41 -16.90
N ASP A 24 -2.03 11.20 -15.62
CA ASP A 24 -2.96 10.81 -14.56
C ASP A 24 -2.76 11.68 -13.33
N GLU A 25 -3.81 12.37 -12.89
CA GLU A 25 -3.76 13.29 -11.76
C GLU A 25 -3.43 12.60 -10.43
N ALA A 26 -3.84 11.33 -10.25
CA ALA A 26 -3.53 10.59 -9.03
C ALA A 26 -2.04 10.24 -8.98
N ALA A 27 -1.47 9.80 -10.10
CA ALA A 27 -0.04 9.58 -10.26
C ALA A 27 0.76 10.88 -10.09
N GLN A 28 0.24 12.02 -10.56
CA GLN A 28 0.85 13.33 -10.33
C GLN A 28 0.94 13.67 -8.85
N ARG A 29 -0.19 13.59 -8.11
CA ARG A 29 -0.20 13.83 -6.66
C ARG A 29 0.75 12.88 -5.92
N GLY A 30 0.76 11.61 -6.29
CA GLY A 30 1.64 10.63 -5.68
C GLY A 30 3.12 10.89 -6.00
N GLN A 31 3.45 11.38 -7.20
CA GLN A 31 4.83 11.78 -7.55
C GLN A 31 5.30 12.96 -6.68
N GLU A 32 4.44 13.95 -6.47
CA GLU A 32 4.74 15.10 -5.62
C GLU A 32 4.99 14.66 -4.16
N ALA A 33 4.12 13.81 -3.60
CA ALA A 33 4.29 13.24 -2.26
C ALA A 33 5.56 12.37 -2.14
N ALA A 34 5.89 11.58 -3.18
CA ALA A 34 7.07 10.72 -3.20
C ALA A 34 8.41 11.48 -3.36
N GLY A 35 8.40 12.82 -3.45
CA GLY A 35 9.61 13.63 -3.60
C GLY A 35 10.63 13.41 -2.48
N GLY A 36 10.16 13.26 -1.22
CA GLY A 36 11.01 12.94 -0.08
C GLY A 36 11.69 11.57 -0.19
N ALA A 37 10.93 10.56 -0.62
CA ALA A 37 11.43 9.20 -0.87
C ALA A 37 12.47 9.15 -2.00
N ALA A 38 12.31 9.97 -3.05
CA ALA A 38 13.29 10.08 -4.13
C ALA A 38 14.63 10.67 -3.66
N ALA A 39 14.60 11.64 -2.75
CA ALA A 39 15.79 12.22 -2.14
C ALA A 39 16.49 11.22 -1.21
N GLU A 40 15.73 10.48 -0.41
CA GLU A 40 16.25 9.43 0.47
C GLU A 40 16.93 8.29 -0.31
N LEU A 41 16.32 7.84 -1.41
CA LEU A 41 16.91 6.84 -2.29
C LEU A 41 18.29 7.25 -2.80
N GLY A 42 18.48 8.55 -3.10
CA GLY A 42 19.79 9.10 -3.47
C GLY A 42 20.82 8.95 -2.36
N ARG A 43 20.45 9.32 -1.12
CA ARG A 43 21.32 9.24 0.06
C ARG A 43 21.70 7.81 0.42
N LEU A 44 20.78 6.85 0.29
CA LEU A 44 21.06 5.42 0.52
C LEU A 44 22.06 4.83 -0.49
N GLY A 45 22.18 5.43 -1.67
CA GLY A 45 23.22 5.07 -2.64
C GLY A 45 24.61 5.61 -2.27
N GLU A 46 24.66 6.70 -1.51
CA GLU A 46 25.89 7.41 -1.12
C GLU A 46 26.38 7.03 0.28
N SER A 47 25.48 6.66 1.20
CA SER A 47 25.80 6.46 2.63
C SER A 47 26.65 5.23 2.93
N GLY A 48 27.02 4.43 1.92
CA GLY A 48 27.85 3.24 2.12
C GLY A 48 27.21 2.21 3.05
N THR A 49 25.88 2.25 3.24
CA THR A 49 25.17 1.23 4.02
C THR A 49 25.44 -0.12 3.37
N GLU A 50 26.10 -1.00 4.13
CA GLU A 50 26.49 -2.32 3.63
C GLU A 50 25.24 -3.04 3.08
N PRO A 51 25.25 -3.40 1.78
CA PRO A 51 24.13 -4.10 1.18
C PRO A 51 23.93 -5.44 1.88
N GLY A 52 22.67 -5.81 2.13
CA GLY A 52 22.29 -7.04 2.82
C GLY A 52 21.99 -6.88 4.32
N THR A 53 22.13 -5.69 4.91
CA THR A 53 21.61 -5.44 6.26
C THR A 53 20.08 -5.41 6.28
N GLU A 54 19.48 -5.82 7.39
CA GLU A 54 18.03 -5.78 7.58
C GLU A 54 17.47 -4.35 7.40
N GLU A 55 18.17 -3.36 7.94
CA GLU A 55 17.83 -1.93 7.78
C GLU A 55 17.83 -1.48 6.31
N SER A 56 18.86 -1.88 5.54
CA SER A 56 18.89 -1.60 4.10
C SER A 56 17.71 -2.26 3.40
N VAL A 57 17.44 -3.53 3.67
CA VAL A 57 16.32 -4.25 3.03
C VAL A 57 14.98 -3.61 3.36
N LEU A 58 14.74 -3.24 4.63
CA LEU A 58 13.51 -2.56 5.05
C LEU A 58 13.36 -1.19 4.41
N ALA A 59 14.43 -0.40 4.31
CA ALA A 59 14.40 0.90 3.64
C ALA A 59 14.03 0.75 2.16
N HIS A 60 14.62 -0.21 1.46
CA HIS A 60 14.27 -0.49 0.07
C HIS A 60 12.85 -1.01 -0.08
N LEU A 61 12.37 -1.86 0.85
CA LEU A 61 11.00 -2.37 0.81
C LEU A 61 9.98 -1.24 0.99
N ARG A 62 10.27 -0.31 1.89
CA ARG A 62 9.47 0.91 2.08
C ARG A 62 9.45 1.76 0.82
N LEU A 63 10.60 2.07 0.24
CA LEU A 63 10.69 2.85 -1.00
C LEU A 63 9.95 2.18 -2.16
N TRP A 64 10.07 0.87 -2.31
CA TRP A 64 9.31 0.11 -3.28
C TRP A 64 7.80 0.27 -3.08
N ALA A 65 7.31 0.14 -1.84
CA ALA A 65 5.91 0.35 -1.53
C ALA A 65 5.46 1.79 -1.81
N THR A 66 6.27 2.78 -1.43
CA THR A 66 6.00 4.21 -1.67
C THR A 66 5.87 4.49 -3.17
N PHE A 67 6.84 4.11 -4.00
CA PHE A 67 6.75 4.37 -5.43
C PHE A 67 5.62 3.58 -6.10
N THR A 68 5.33 2.36 -5.63
CA THR A 68 4.20 1.57 -6.14
C THR A 68 2.85 2.20 -5.80
N CYS A 69 2.67 2.70 -4.58
CA CYS A 69 1.41 3.32 -4.16
C CYS A 69 1.23 4.74 -4.72
N ALA A 70 2.33 5.47 -4.93
CA ALA A 70 2.34 6.79 -5.55
C ALA A 70 1.71 6.79 -6.96
N HIS A 71 1.81 5.69 -7.70
CA HIS A 71 1.10 5.49 -8.97
C HIS A 71 -0.42 5.67 -8.87
N TYR A 72 -1.00 5.60 -7.68
CA TYR A 72 -2.44 5.70 -7.45
C TYR A 72 -2.80 6.85 -6.52
N GLY A 73 -1.84 7.74 -6.24
CA GLY A 73 -2.01 8.88 -5.35
C GLY A 73 -2.11 8.53 -3.86
N LEU A 74 -1.66 7.34 -3.45
CA LEU A 74 -1.59 6.96 -2.04
C LEU A 74 -0.14 7.16 -1.53
N GLU A 75 -0.02 7.94 -0.46
CA GLU A 75 1.25 8.18 0.24
C GLU A 75 1.55 7.04 1.24
N VAL A 76 2.82 6.63 1.29
CA VAL A 76 3.31 5.59 2.20
C VAL A 76 4.57 6.09 2.87
N ASP A 77 4.44 6.44 4.14
CA ASP A 77 5.52 6.97 4.97
C ASP A 77 6.27 5.86 5.70
N ASN A 78 5.56 4.83 6.15
CA ASN A 78 6.12 3.76 6.95
C ASN A 78 5.41 2.42 6.66
N LEU A 79 6.06 1.32 7.05
CA LEU A 79 5.56 -0.04 6.81
C LEU A 79 4.52 -0.51 7.85
N THR A 80 4.07 0.37 8.75
CA THR A 80 3.14 0.04 9.84
C THR A 80 1.81 0.77 9.68
N VAL A 81 1.78 2.06 9.99
CA VAL A 81 0.60 2.93 9.94
C VAL A 81 0.07 3.05 8.51
N SER A 82 0.91 3.27 7.50
CA SER A 82 0.42 3.40 6.11
C SER A 82 -0.15 2.09 5.54
N PHE A 83 0.05 0.96 6.22
CA PHE A 83 -0.50 -0.35 5.85
C PHE A 83 -1.70 -0.76 6.70
N CYS A 84 -2.05 0.00 7.74
CA CYS A 84 -3.02 -0.43 8.75
C CYS A 84 -4.47 -0.40 8.30
N ASP A 85 -4.78 0.21 7.15
CA ASP A 85 -6.13 0.26 6.56
C ASP A 85 -6.28 -0.61 5.29
N GLY A 86 -5.24 -1.38 4.97
CA GLY A 86 -5.23 -2.36 3.88
C GLY A 86 -5.12 -1.79 2.46
N ARG A 87 -5.20 -0.46 2.25
CA ARG A 87 -5.17 0.12 0.89
C ARG A 87 -3.83 -0.11 0.21
N ALA A 88 -2.71 0.14 0.91
CA ALA A 88 -1.38 -0.09 0.38
C ALA A 88 -1.17 -1.54 -0.06
N LEU A 89 -1.64 -2.52 0.74
CA LEU A 89 -1.58 -3.95 0.38
C LEU A 89 -2.37 -4.26 -0.90
N CYS A 90 -3.60 -3.73 -1.00
CA CYS A 90 -4.42 -3.91 -2.19
C CYS A 90 -3.76 -3.28 -3.43
N LEU A 91 -3.19 -2.08 -3.31
CA LEU A 91 -2.52 -1.39 -4.41
C LEU A 91 -1.23 -2.09 -4.84
N LEU A 92 -0.46 -2.65 -3.91
CA LEU A 92 0.68 -3.50 -4.25
C LEU A 92 0.23 -4.68 -5.12
N LEU A 93 -0.87 -5.35 -4.78
CA LEU A 93 -1.38 -6.46 -5.59
C LEU A 93 -1.93 -5.99 -6.93
N HIS A 94 -2.75 -4.93 -6.93
CA HIS A 94 -3.32 -4.33 -8.13
C HIS A 94 -2.25 -3.89 -9.13
N HIS A 95 -1.13 -3.35 -8.65
CA HIS A 95 -0.05 -2.87 -9.52
C HIS A 95 0.54 -3.98 -10.40
N TYR A 96 0.69 -5.18 -9.84
CA TYR A 96 1.25 -6.31 -10.58
C TYR A 96 0.19 -7.20 -11.23
N TYR A 97 -1.03 -7.24 -10.68
CA TYR A 97 -2.13 -8.08 -11.15
C TYR A 97 -3.46 -7.30 -11.14
N PRO A 98 -3.64 -6.32 -12.05
CA PRO A 98 -4.82 -5.46 -12.05
C PRO A 98 -6.13 -6.20 -12.30
N ASP A 99 -6.09 -7.30 -13.06
CA ASP A 99 -7.26 -8.15 -13.34
C ASP A 99 -7.70 -8.97 -12.12
N LEU A 100 -6.75 -9.31 -11.23
CA LEU A 100 -7.03 -10.10 -10.03
C LEU A 100 -7.66 -9.24 -8.93
N LEU A 101 -7.13 -8.02 -8.74
CA LEU A 101 -7.65 -7.04 -7.80
C LEU A 101 -7.85 -5.72 -8.54
N PRO A 102 -9.02 -5.51 -9.18
CA PRO A 102 -9.37 -4.23 -9.77
C PRO A 102 -9.42 -3.11 -8.73
N ARG A 103 -8.97 -1.91 -9.11
CA ARG A 103 -8.88 -0.75 -8.22
C ARG A 103 -10.23 -0.35 -7.61
N ASP A 104 -11.31 -0.53 -8.36
CA ASP A 104 -12.66 -0.11 -7.96
C ASP A 104 -13.23 -0.94 -6.80
N LEU A 105 -12.60 -2.07 -6.46
CA LEU A 105 -12.98 -2.86 -5.29
C LEU A 105 -12.35 -2.35 -3.99
N ILE A 106 -11.36 -1.46 -4.07
CA ILE A 106 -10.63 -0.94 -2.91
C ILE A 106 -11.47 0.18 -2.26
N GLN A 107 -11.69 0.07 -0.95
CA GLN A 107 -12.35 1.12 -0.19
C GLN A 107 -11.38 2.27 0.09
N TRP A 108 -11.72 3.46 -0.38
CA TRP A 108 -10.86 4.64 -0.31
C TRP A 108 -11.10 5.49 0.94
N ASP A 109 -12.31 5.50 1.51
CA ASP A 109 -12.63 6.19 2.76
C ASP A 109 -12.34 5.28 3.96
N THR A 110 -11.17 5.44 4.54
CA THR A 110 -10.64 4.60 5.62
C THR A 110 -10.42 5.39 6.89
N THR A 111 -10.03 4.71 7.97
CA THR A 111 -9.69 5.40 9.22
C THR A 111 -8.48 6.32 9.10
N GLN A 112 -7.68 6.19 8.04
CA GLN A 112 -6.56 7.10 7.74
C GLN A 112 -7.00 8.38 7.01
N ASN A 113 -8.24 8.46 6.52
CA ASN A 113 -8.79 9.66 5.85
C ASN A 113 -9.46 10.62 6.84
N ILE A 114 -8.91 10.78 8.04
CA ILE A 114 -9.49 11.70 9.04
C ILE A 114 -9.32 13.12 8.50
N PRO A 115 -10.41 13.85 8.19
CA PRO A 115 -10.28 15.26 7.90
C PRO A 115 -9.65 15.91 9.12
N ALA A 116 -8.66 16.78 8.91
CA ALA A 116 -8.15 17.62 9.98
C ALA A 116 -9.36 18.37 10.55
N GLN A 117 -9.87 17.92 11.71
CA GLN A 117 -10.93 18.63 12.39
C GLN A 117 -10.32 19.98 12.75
N GLU A 118 -10.82 21.06 12.16
CA GLU A 118 -10.51 22.41 12.60
C GLU A 118 -10.96 22.49 14.06
N VAL A 119 -10.00 22.28 14.97
CA VAL A 119 -10.23 22.45 16.40
C VAL A 119 -10.29 23.96 16.59
N ASP A 120 -11.50 24.50 16.72
CA ASP A 120 -11.70 25.90 17.05
C ASP A 120 -10.98 26.18 18.38
N PRO A 121 -9.90 26.99 18.41
CA PRO A 121 -9.08 27.16 19.62
C PRO A 121 -9.79 27.89 20.76
N ASP A 122 -11.03 28.38 20.55
CA ASP A 122 -11.77 29.24 21.49
C ASP A 122 -12.68 28.50 22.48
N VAL A 123 -12.57 27.17 22.59
CA VAL A 123 -13.29 26.41 23.64
C VAL A 123 -12.54 26.50 24.97
N SER A 124 -12.80 27.62 25.65
CA SER A 124 -12.37 27.98 26.99
C SER A 124 -12.73 26.92 28.05
N ALA A 125 -11.69 26.40 28.73
CA ALA A 125 -11.63 26.15 30.17
C ALA A 125 -12.78 25.39 30.87
N ASP A 126 -13.35 24.35 30.26
CA ASP A 126 -14.13 23.35 31.00
C ASP A 126 -13.48 21.97 30.83
N ASP A 127 -13.26 21.26 31.95
CA ASP A 127 -12.52 20.00 32.06
C ASP A 127 -13.28 18.80 31.42
N SER A 128 -14.17 19.04 30.46
CA SER A 128 -14.92 18.01 29.73
C SER A 128 -14.18 17.48 28.51
N PHE A 129 -12.87 17.21 28.65
CA PHE A 129 -12.02 16.57 27.62
C PHE A 129 -12.64 15.28 27.03
N TYR A 130 -13.50 14.62 27.80
CA TYR A 130 -14.20 13.40 27.40
C TYR A 130 -15.50 13.63 26.61
N GLU A 131 -16.10 14.81 26.69
CA GLU A 131 -17.42 15.08 26.10
C GLU A 131 -17.31 15.57 24.65
N MET A 132 -16.23 16.23 24.26
CA MET A 132 -16.03 16.72 22.89
C MET A 132 -15.58 15.64 21.88
N THR A 133 -15.00 14.54 22.35
CA THR A 133 -14.41 13.50 21.46
C THR A 133 -15.29 12.27 21.26
N TYR A 134 -16.36 12.10 22.05
CA TYR A 134 -17.20 10.89 22.02
C TYR A 134 -18.72 11.13 21.99
N SER A 135 -19.20 12.37 22.15
CA SER A 135 -20.64 12.64 22.28
C SER A 135 -21.40 12.76 20.95
N ASP A 136 -20.72 13.01 19.83
CA ASP A 136 -21.41 13.07 18.54
C ASP A 136 -21.60 11.66 17.95
N THR A 137 -22.81 11.14 18.09
CA THR A 137 -23.24 9.85 17.49
C THR A 137 -22.96 9.77 15.99
N SER A 138 -22.96 10.92 15.29
CA SER A 138 -22.61 11.01 13.86
C SER A 138 -21.14 10.64 13.63
N ASN A 139 -20.22 11.19 14.43
CA ASN A 139 -18.78 10.93 14.31
C ASN A 139 -18.43 9.45 14.62
N ARG A 140 -19.14 8.83 15.56
CA ARG A 140 -19.00 7.38 15.85
C ARG A 140 -19.43 6.52 14.66
N GLN A 141 -20.53 6.86 14.00
CA GLN A 141 -21.03 6.11 12.85
C GLN A 141 -20.05 6.20 11.67
N VAL A 142 -19.54 7.40 11.38
CA VAL A 142 -18.52 7.62 10.33
C VAL A 142 -17.24 6.83 10.63
N TYR A 143 -16.76 6.85 11.88
CA TYR A 143 -15.59 6.04 12.26
C TYR A 143 -15.86 4.54 12.12
N ALA A 144 -17.05 4.07 12.51
CA ALA A 144 -17.41 2.67 12.41
C ALA A 144 -17.48 2.19 10.94
N GLU A 145 -17.99 3.03 10.04
CA GLU A 145 -18.02 2.77 8.60
C GLU A 145 -16.61 2.70 8.02
N ARG A 146 -15.75 3.67 8.33
CA ARG A 146 -14.34 3.67 7.94
C ARG A 146 -13.58 2.45 8.46
N LEU A 147 -13.84 2.04 9.69
CA LEU A 147 -13.25 0.81 10.25
C LEU A 147 -13.78 -0.45 9.55
N ALA A 148 -15.03 -0.45 9.08
CA ALA A 148 -15.56 -1.53 8.26
C ALA A 148 -14.85 -1.57 6.89
N ASN A 149 -14.54 -0.41 6.31
CA ASN A 149 -13.78 -0.29 5.07
C ASN A 149 -12.34 -0.80 5.21
N ASP A 150 -11.65 -0.48 6.30
CA ASP A 150 -10.32 -1.06 6.61
C ASP A 150 -10.38 -2.59 6.60
N LYS A 151 -11.36 -3.18 7.31
CA LYS A 151 -11.56 -4.64 7.38
C LYS A 151 -11.89 -5.24 6.01
N ALA A 152 -12.69 -4.54 5.22
CA ALA A 152 -13.04 -4.96 3.86
C ALA A 152 -11.80 -5.02 2.96
N ASN A 153 -10.91 -4.01 3.03
CA ASN A 153 -9.66 -3.98 2.29
C ASN A 153 -8.74 -5.16 2.66
N PHE A 154 -8.56 -5.45 3.95
CA PHE A 154 -7.76 -6.62 4.37
C PHE A 154 -8.35 -7.93 3.89
N THR A 155 -9.67 -8.07 4.02
CA THR A 155 -10.37 -9.30 3.61
C THR A 155 -10.26 -9.49 2.09
N LEU A 156 -10.43 -8.41 1.32
CA LEU A 156 -10.24 -8.41 -0.13
C LEU A 156 -8.81 -8.84 -0.51
N PHE A 157 -7.79 -8.25 0.11
CA PHE A 157 -6.41 -8.61 -0.14
C PHE A 157 -6.14 -10.09 0.15
N ILE A 158 -6.55 -10.57 1.33
CA ILE A 158 -6.36 -11.96 1.74
C ILE A 158 -7.08 -12.91 0.78
N ASP A 159 -8.35 -12.64 0.44
CA ASP A 159 -9.14 -13.44 -0.52
C ASP A 159 -8.40 -13.58 -1.87
N LYS A 160 -7.96 -12.46 -2.45
CA LYS A 160 -7.27 -12.48 -3.75
C LYS A 160 -5.92 -13.17 -3.71
N VAL A 161 -5.15 -13.00 -2.64
CA VAL A 161 -3.87 -13.69 -2.47
C VAL A 161 -4.10 -15.20 -2.31
N CYS A 162 -5.09 -15.62 -1.52
CA CYS A 162 -5.45 -17.02 -1.34
C CYS A 162 -5.86 -17.68 -2.66
N VAL A 163 -6.68 -17.01 -3.48
CA VAL A 163 -7.04 -17.51 -4.82
C VAL A 163 -5.80 -17.67 -5.70
N CYS A 164 -4.89 -16.69 -5.69
CA CYS A 164 -3.67 -16.76 -6.50
C CYS A 164 -2.76 -17.92 -6.08
N VAL A 165 -2.57 -18.15 -4.78
CA VAL A 165 -1.80 -19.28 -4.25
C VAL A 165 -2.47 -20.61 -4.60
N CYS A 166 -3.80 -20.71 -4.44
CA CYS A 166 -4.55 -21.90 -4.82
C CYS A 166 -4.41 -22.20 -6.32
N VAL A 167 -4.59 -21.21 -7.20
CA VAL A 167 -4.44 -21.38 -8.65
C VAL A 167 -3.01 -21.78 -9.02
N CYS A 168 -1.98 -21.20 -8.39
CA CYS A 168 -0.59 -21.60 -8.61
C CYS A 168 -0.33 -23.05 -8.17
N VAL A 169 -0.87 -23.48 -7.02
CA VAL A 169 -0.75 -24.86 -6.53
C VAL A 169 -1.49 -25.81 -7.46
N PHE A 170 -2.71 -25.49 -7.89
CA PHE A 170 -3.48 -26.31 -8.82
C PHE A 170 -2.81 -26.41 -10.20
N ALA A 171 -2.27 -25.32 -10.73
CA ALA A 171 -1.51 -25.34 -11.99
C ALA A 171 -0.24 -26.19 -11.85
N TYR A 172 0.49 -26.07 -10.73
CA TYR A 172 1.68 -26.88 -10.48
C TYR A 172 1.33 -28.38 -10.35
N VAL A 173 0.27 -28.73 -9.62
CA VAL A 173 -0.19 -30.13 -9.49
C VAL A 173 -0.68 -30.67 -10.83
N PHE A 174 -1.44 -29.89 -11.61
CA PHE A 174 -1.97 -30.31 -12.90
C PHE A 174 -0.86 -30.51 -13.94
N VAL A 175 0.12 -29.61 -14.00
CA VAL A 175 1.31 -29.76 -14.88
C VAL A 175 2.16 -30.97 -14.47
N ASN A 176 2.35 -31.21 -13.17
CA ASN A 176 3.10 -32.38 -12.71
C ASN A 176 2.34 -33.70 -12.96
N LEU A 177 1.02 -33.74 -12.77
CA LEU A 177 0.22 -34.92 -13.08
C LEU A 177 0.20 -35.22 -14.58
N SER A 178 0.04 -34.19 -15.42
CA SER A 178 0.05 -34.36 -16.88
C SER A 178 1.41 -34.80 -17.41
N MET A 179 2.52 -34.33 -16.84
CA MET A 179 3.85 -34.85 -17.19
C MET A 179 4.05 -36.32 -16.76
N GLN A 180 3.55 -36.74 -15.60
CA GLN A 180 3.61 -38.15 -15.16
C GLN A 180 2.78 -39.08 -16.05
N VAL A 181 1.62 -38.62 -16.54
CA VAL A 181 0.80 -39.40 -17.47
C VAL A 181 1.47 -39.53 -18.84
N ILE A 182 2.21 -38.50 -19.30
CA ILE A 182 2.92 -38.53 -20.59
C ILE A 182 4.19 -39.41 -20.55
N THR A 183 4.83 -39.59 -19.37
CA THR A 183 6.02 -40.45 -19.22
C THR A 183 5.69 -41.92 -18.92
N ALA A 184 4.41 -42.25 -18.69
CA ALA A 184 3.94 -43.60 -18.42
C ALA A 184 3.45 -44.35 -19.68
N TYR A 185 3.60 -43.76 -20.87
CA TYR A 185 3.37 -44.37 -22.19
C TYR A 185 4.67 -44.35 -23.01
#